data_AF-A0A1F4UN41-F1
#
_entry.id   AF-A0A1F4UN41-F1
#
_cell.length_a   1.000
_cell.length_b   1.000
_cell.length_c   1.000
_cell.angle_alpha   90.00
_cell.angle_beta   90.00
_cell.angle_gamma   90.00
#
_symmetry.space_group_name_H-M   'P 1'
#
loop_
_entity.id
_entity.type
_entity.pdbx_description
1 polymer ?
#
loop_
_entity_poly.entity_id
_entity_poly.type
_entity_poly.pdbx_seq_one_letter_code
_entity_poly.pdbx_strand_id
1 'polypeptide(L)'
;MERSCPRCKKILTRNEFFFCLSCGYKLEDQLVYYPKEFFGTKETVLFVSQEVKTAKIPKKIKINKKNFLLVLITIIILPTAITLTFSFREFIFKPKAKTISTSITPKREYLNTIKVDLGMKSGDFFSDDIEFFVPFDATFYLEGNDFNKIINYTDLDNNKESIAAIISSDISGHFIVFGKNVQGTILYAGAFLLRDKDNFNLENLKLSDEWKKITVDNYLLIAPNQEILDEMLINKAKTQKSIYHNPKFSSMKSLLDKNGQLIFMYFGDQKVDDFMLLVYNYISDTKLTKVIDEIISNKFDKFVLKN
;
A
#
# COMPACT_ATOMS: atom_id res chain seq x y z
N MET A 1 -22.13 11.68 30.38
CA MET A 1 -23.15 10.66 30.07
C MET A 1 -22.42 9.48 29.47
N GLU A 2 -22.54 8.30 30.08
CA GLU A 2 -21.83 7.09 29.65
C GLU A 2 -22.62 6.45 28.50
N ARG A 3 -21.98 6.31 27.33
CA ARG A 3 -22.64 5.77 26.13
C ARG A 3 -22.37 4.27 26.08
N SER A 4 -23.39 3.44 25.89
CA SER A 4 -23.22 1.98 25.76
C SER A 4 -23.72 1.49 24.40
N CYS A 5 -23.03 0.51 23.81
CA CYS A 5 -23.46 -0.13 22.58
C CYS A 5 -24.79 -0.87 22.79
N PRO A 6 -25.85 -0.62 22.01
CA PRO A 6 -27.14 -1.29 22.19
C PRO A 6 -27.09 -2.80 21.86
N ARG A 7 -26.13 -3.24 21.03
CA ARG A 7 -26.00 -4.65 20.64
C ARG A 7 -25.18 -5.49 21.63
N CYS A 8 -24.03 -5.00 22.09
CA CYS A 8 -23.12 -5.78 22.95
C CYS A 8 -23.05 -5.28 24.39
N LYS A 9 -23.80 -4.22 24.74
CA LYS A 9 -23.86 -3.58 26.07
C LYS A 9 -22.53 -3.05 26.62
N LYS A 10 -21.46 -3.06 25.82
CA LYS A 10 -20.15 -2.52 26.21
C LYS A 10 -20.16 -1.00 26.20
N ILE A 11 -19.47 -0.39 27.16
CA ILE A 11 -19.29 1.07 27.24
C ILE A 11 -18.44 1.53 26.05
N LEU A 12 -18.93 2.54 25.34
CA LEU A 12 -18.31 3.13 24.17
C LEU A 12 -17.27 4.16 24.60
N THR A 13 -16.05 3.97 24.10
CA THR A 13 -14.92 4.87 24.22
C THR A 13 -15.08 6.13 23.35
N ARG A 14 -14.25 7.14 23.59
CA ARG A 14 -14.26 8.42 22.84
C ARG A 14 -13.92 8.28 21.36
N ASN A 15 -13.35 7.14 20.95
CA ASN A 15 -12.93 6.87 19.57
C ASN A 15 -13.98 6.07 18.78
N GLU A 16 -15.07 5.65 19.43
CA GLU A 16 -16.18 4.92 18.81
C GLU A 16 -17.22 5.90 18.29
N PHE A 17 -16.88 6.60 17.20
CA PHE A 17 -17.69 7.68 16.65
C PHE A 17 -18.99 7.19 16.04
N PHE A 18 -18.91 6.20 15.14
CA PHE A 18 -20.06 5.71 14.35
C PHE A 18 -20.30 4.21 14.54
N PHE A 19 -19.35 3.48 15.10
CA PHE A 19 -19.43 2.02 15.25
C PHE A 19 -18.83 1.61 16.59
N CYS A 20 -19.36 0.54 17.18
CA CYS A 20 -18.73 -0.10 18.32
C CYS A 20 -17.54 -0.94 17.84
N LEU A 21 -16.33 -0.63 18.33
CA LEU A 21 -15.10 -1.36 18.01
C LEU A 21 -15.12 -2.80 18.52
N SER A 22 -15.98 -3.12 19.48
CA SER A 22 -16.06 -4.48 20.03
C SER A 22 -16.95 -5.43 19.22
N CYS A 23 -17.98 -4.93 18.53
CA CYS A 23 -18.92 -5.79 17.79
C CYS A 23 -19.26 -5.31 16.37
N GLY A 24 -18.67 -4.21 15.92
CA GLY A 24 -18.89 -3.63 14.58
C GLY A 24 -20.27 -3.00 14.37
N TYR A 25 -21.12 -2.94 15.40
CA TYR A 25 -22.47 -2.39 15.26
C TYR A 25 -22.45 -0.88 14.99
N LYS A 26 -23.17 -0.44 13.96
CA LYS A 26 -23.38 0.98 13.63
C LYS A 26 -24.19 1.64 14.74
N LEU A 27 -23.64 2.66 15.37
CA LEU A 27 -24.30 3.45 16.39
C LEU A 27 -25.37 4.34 15.76
N GLU A 28 -26.52 4.44 16.41
CA GLU A 28 -27.59 5.37 16.03
C GLU A 28 -27.11 6.82 16.20
N ASP A 29 -27.68 7.76 15.46
CA ASP A 29 -27.20 9.16 15.39
C ASP A 29 -27.11 9.85 16.77
N GLN A 30 -27.95 9.45 17.72
CA GLN A 30 -27.95 9.93 19.11
C GLN A 30 -26.70 9.49 19.90
N LEU A 31 -26.11 8.37 19.49
CA LEU A 31 -24.90 7.75 20.03
C LEU A 31 -23.70 8.02 19.12
N VAL A 32 -23.79 8.95 18.16
CA VAL A 32 -22.64 9.37 17.35
C VAL A 32 -21.93 10.53 18.04
N TYR A 33 -20.62 10.39 18.25
CA TYR A 33 -19.80 11.49 18.77
C TYR A 33 -19.14 12.19 17.58
N TYR A 34 -19.47 13.47 17.38
CA TYR A 34 -18.79 14.30 16.39
C TYR A 34 -17.68 15.09 17.11
N PRO A 35 -16.41 14.69 17.02
CA PRO A 35 -15.32 15.53 17.52
C PRO A 35 -15.29 16.81 16.68
N LYS A 36 -15.43 17.96 17.34
CA LYS A 36 -15.40 19.30 16.70
C LYS A 36 -14.09 19.61 15.95
N GLU A 37 -13.11 18.71 15.97
CA GLU A 37 -11.73 18.97 15.53
C GLU A 37 -11.28 18.15 14.31
N PHE A 38 -12.14 17.31 13.70
CA PHE A 38 -11.74 16.47 12.55
C PHE A 38 -12.15 16.96 11.16
N PHE A 39 -12.82 18.12 11.05
CA PHE A 39 -12.82 18.86 9.79
C PHE A 39 -11.55 19.69 9.72
N GLY A 40 -10.43 19.01 9.50
CA GLY A 40 -9.28 19.64 8.88
C GLY A 40 -9.72 20.06 7.48
N THR A 41 -10.24 21.28 7.38
CA THR A 41 -10.14 22.05 6.15
C THR A 41 -8.72 21.85 5.66
N LYS A 42 -8.55 21.16 4.53
CA LYS A 42 -7.31 21.30 3.76
C LYS A 42 -7.15 22.80 3.59
N GLU A 43 -6.22 23.40 4.32
CA GLU A 43 -5.62 24.64 3.87
C GLU A 43 -4.97 24.28 2.54
N THR A 44 -5.74 24.41 1.46
CA THR A 44 -5.14 24.72 0.17
C THR A 44 -4.42 26.02 0.42
N VAL A 45 -3.11 25.91 0.65
CA VAL A 45 -2.19 27.01 0.45
C VAL A 45 -2.26 27.30 -1.04
N LEU A 46 -3.29 28.07 -1.43
CA LEU A 46 -3.28 28.80 -2.66
C LEU A 46 -2.12 29.77 -2.50
N PHE A 47 -0.99 29.43 -3.10
CA PHE A 47 0.00 30.42 -3.47
C PHE A 47 -0.69 31.35 -4.48
N VAL A 48 -1.47 32.29 -3.97
CA VAL A 48 -1.83 33.49 -4.72
C VAL A 48 -0.49 34.13 -5.01
N SER A 49 -0.06 34.08 -6.27
CA SER A 49 1.08 34.86 -6.72
C SER A 49 0.77 36.31 -6.38
N GLN A 50 1.37 36.83 -5.32
CA GLN A 50 1.46 38.26 -5.16
C GLN A 50 2.23 38.74 -6.39
N GLU A 51 1.57 39.54 -7.22
CA GLU A 51 2.22 40.28 -8.28
C GLU A 51 3.44 40.97 -7.66
N VAL A 52 4.61 40.48 -8.02
CA VAL A 52 5.87 41.12 -7.66
C VAL A 52 5.85 42.44 -8.40
N LYS A 53 5.50 43.52 -7.69
CA LYS A 53 5.73 44.88 -8.16
C LYS A 53 7.22 44.98 -8.44
N THR A 54 7.58 44.91 -9.70
CA THR A 54 8.95 45.11 -10.17
C THR A 54 9.37 46.52 -9.79
N ALA A 55 10.16 46.61 -8.72
CA ALA A 55 10.80 47.86 -8.33
C ALA A 55 11.69 48.29 -9.50
N LYS A 56 11.37 49.45 -10.10
CA LYS A 56 12.20 50.05 -11.14
C LYS A 56 13.60 50.27 -10.58
N ILE A 57 14.56 49.50 -11.07
CA ILE A 57 15.98 49.64 -10.73
C ILE A 57 16.44 51.02 -11.23
N PRO A 58 16.90 51.94 -10.36
CA PRO A 58 17.47 53.19 -10.82
C PRO A 58 18.79 52.90 -11.54
N LYS A 59 18.89 53.36 -12.79
CA LYS A 59 20.12 53.26 -13.59
C LYS A 59 21.24 54.09 -12.97
N LYS A 60 22.43 53.47 -12.95
CA LYS A 60 23.78 54.03 -12.72
C LYS A 60 24.08 54.49 -11.29
N ILE A 61 24.50 53.55 -10.45
CA ILE A 61 25.35 53.85 -9.30
C ILE A 61 26.78 54.05 -9.82
N LYS A 62 27.29 55.30 -9.79
CA LYS A 62 28.70 55.58 -10.04
C LYS A 62 29.50 55.10 -8.83
N ILE A 63 29.98 53.86 -8.88
CA ILE A 63 30.83 53.30 -7.82
C ILE A 63 32.24 53.89 -7.98
N ASN A 64 32.62 54.76 -7.04
CA ASN A 64 33.97 55.29 -6.94
C ASN A 64 34.93 54.16 -6.48
N LYS A 65 36.16 54.08 -7.03
CA LYS A 65 37.09 52.94 -6.79
C LYS A 65 37.37 52.67 -5.31
N LYS A 66 37.30 53.69 -4.44
CA LYS A 66 37.44 53.54 -2.98
C LYS A 66 36.25 52.83 -2.30
N ASN A 67 35.04 52.92 -2.88
CA ASN A 67 33.83 52.29 -2.32
C ASN A 67 33.58 50.88 -2.87
N PHE A 68 34.25 50.49 -3.97
CA PHE A 68 34.14 49.14 -4.52
C PHE A 68 34.69 48.08 -3.56
N LEU A 69 35.80 48.37 -2.89
CA LEU A 69 36.39 47.48 -1.88
C LEU A 69 35.44 47.26 -0.70
N LEU A 70 34.78 48.34 -0.23
CA LEU A 70 33.79 48.29 0.84
C LEU A 70 32.60 47.42 0.46
N VAL A 71 32.04 47.61 -0.75
CA VAL A 71 30.92 46.80 -1.26
C VAL A 71 31.32 45.32 -1.41
N LEU A 72 32.53 45.04 -1.87
CA LEU A 72 33.04 43.66 -2.02
C LEU A 72 33.20 42.98 -0.65
N ILE A 73 33.72 43.70 0.34
CA ILE A 73 33.84 43.22 1.73
C ILE A 73 32.44 42.92 2.30
N THR A 74 31.45 43.79 2.08
CA THR A 74 30.08 43.53 2.54
C THR A 74 29.46 42.31 1.86
N ILE A 75 29.68 42.13 0.55
CA ILE A 75 29.16 40.98 -0.21
C ILE A 75 29.80 39.65 0.22
N ILE A 76 31.03 39.66 0.75
CA ILE A 76 31.71 38.44 1.23
C ILE A 76 31.39 38.16 2.70
N ILE A 77 31.37 39.20 3.56
CA ILE A 77 31.16 39.06 5.00
C ILE A 77 29.71 38.73 5.35
N LEU A 78 28.72 39.30 4.63
CA LEU A 78 27.31 39.06 4.94
C LEU A 78 26.88 37.59 4.74
N PRO A 79 27.18 36.92 3.61
CA PRO A 79 26.82 35.52 3.43
C PRO A 79 27.63 34.58 4.34
N THR A 80 28.88 34.89 4.65
CA THR A 80 29.68 34.09 5.60
C THR A 80 29.19 34.22 7.04
N ALA A 81 28.75 35.40 7.46
CA ALA A 81 28.10 35.59 8.76
C ALA A 81 26.76 34.84 8.84
N ILE A 82 25.96 34.85 7.77
CA ILE A 82 24.69 34.12 7.70
C ILE A 82 24.95 32.61 7.78
N THR A 83 25.89 32.05 7.00
CA THR A 83 26.20 30.60 7.06
C THR A 83 26.75 30.20 8.43
N LEU A 84 27.63 31.01 9.04
CA LEU A 84 28.14 30.75 10.40
C LEU A 84 27.02 30.73 11.45
N THR A 85 26.04 31.65 11.37
CA THR A 85 24.90 31.64 12.31
C THR A 85 23.99 30.43 12.14
N PHE A 86 23.78 29.94 10.91
CA PHE A 86 23.03 28.70 10.67
C PHE A 86 23.78 27.46 11.19
N SER A 87 25.10 27.36 10.95
CA SER A 87 25.92 26.26 11.48
C SER A 87 26.03 26.28 13.00
N PHE A 88 26.08 27.47 13.63
CA PHE A 88 26.05 27.58 15.10
C PHE A 88 24.69 27.20 15.68
N ARG A 89 23.58 27.45 14.96
CA ARG A 89 22.25 27.04 15.40
C ARG A 89 22.12 25.51 15.41
N GLU A 90 22.66 24.81 14.43
CA GLU A 90 22.72 23.33 14.45
C GLU A 90 23.65 22.78 15.54
N PHE A 91 24.70 23.53 15.93
CA PHE A 91 25.62 23.09 16.99
C PHE A 91 25.05 23.30 18.40
N ILE A 92 24.35 24.41 18.65
CA ILE A 92 23.77 24.74 19.96
C ILE A 92 22.42 24.02 20.19
N PHE A 93 21.64 23.79 19.13
CA PHE A 93 20.33 23.14 19.20
C PHE A 93 20.37 21.68 18.72
N LYS A 94 21.46 20.94 18.97
CA LYS A 94 21.36 19.47 18.92
C LYS A 94 20.41 19.05 20.05
N PRO A 95 19.22 18.49 19.76
CA PRO A 95 18.41 17.90 20.82
C PRO A 95 19.29 16.86 21.52
N LYS A 96 19.48 16.99 22.83
CA LYS A 96 20.13 15.94 23.62
C LYS A 96 19.30 14.68 23.37
N ALA A 97 19.89 13.72 22.64
CA ALA A 97 19.32 12.41 22.51
C ALA A 97 19.17 11.86 23.92
N LYS A 98 17.94 11.86 24.43
CA LYS A 98 17.60 11.03 25.57
C LYS A 98 17.70 9.62 25.02
N THR A 99 18.79 8.93 25.34
CA THR A 99 18.91 7.49 25.13
C THR A 99 17.85 6.85 26.01
N ILE A 100 16.62 6.81 25.51
CA ILE A 100 15.70 5.76 25.85
C ILE A 100 16.44 4.55 25.32
N SER A 101 16.99 3.74 26.22
CA SER A 101 17.29 2.36 25.89
C SER A 101 16.02 1.84 25.26
N THR A 102 16.00 1.71 23.95
CA THR A 102 15.03 0.88 23.26
C THR A 102 15.27 -0.47 23.91
N SER A 103 14.45 -0.79 24.91
CA SER A 103 14.22 -2.16 25.30
C SER A 103 14.04 -2.86 23.97
N ILE A 104 14.93 -3.80 23.66
CA ILE A 104 14.80 -4.68 22.50
C ILE A 104 13.33 -5.05 22.50
N THR A 105 12.56 -4.43 21.61
CA THR A 105 11.13 -4.72 21.54
C THR A 105 11.14 -6.20 21.27
N PRO A 106 10.59 -7.05 22.17
CA PRO A 106 10.64 -8.48 21.98
C PRO A 106 10.18 -8.72 20.55
N LYS A 107 11.05 -9.36 19.75
CA LYS A 107 10.84 -9.60 18.32
C LYS A 107 9.39 -10.04 18.20
N ARG A 108 8.53 -9.16 17.68
CA ARG A 108 7.09 -9.37 17.70
C ARG A 108 6.90 -10.66 16.93
N GLU A 109 6.50 -11.73 17.62
CA GLU A 109 6.33 -13.02 16.97
C GLU A 109 5.11 -12.85 16.06
N TYR A 110 5.37 -12.70 14.77
CA TYR A 110 4.32 -12.50 13.79
C TYR A 110 3.51 -13.79 13.69
N LEU A 111 2.23 -13.71 14.08
CA LEU A 111 1.32 -14.83 14.01
C LEU A 111 1.18 -15.29 12.55
N ASN A 112 1.07 -16.60 12.33
CA ASN A 112 0.83 -17.24 11.03
C ASN A 112 1.95 -17.01 10.00
N THR A 113 3.21 -17.01 10.44
CA THR A 113 4.37 -17.07 9.54
C THR A 113 4.75 -18.53 9.31
N ILE A 114 4.59 -19.02 8.08
CA ILE A 114 4.93 -20.39 7.68
C ILE A 114 6.32 -20.38 7.05
N LYS A 115 7.23 -21.17 7.61
CA LYS A 115 8.60 -21.30 7.10
C LYS A 115 8.65 -22.34 5.99
N VAL A 116 8.76 -21.88 4.75
CA VAL A 116 8.85 -22.71 3.55
C VAL A 116 9.73 -22.01 2.53
N ASP A 117 10.68 -22.75 1.96
CA ASP A 117 11.48 -22.24 0.85
C ASP A 117 10.88 -22.65 -0.50
N LEU A 118 10.13 -21.70 -1.08
CA LEU A 118 9.60 -21.76 -2.44
C LEU A 118 10.62 -21.29 -3.49
N GLY A 119 11.88 -21.00 -3.10
CA GLY A 119 12.87 -20.43 -4.00
C GLY A 119 12.48 -19.07 -4.58
N MET A 120 11.36 -18.46 -4.15
CA MET A 120 10.91 -17.13 -4.55
C MET A 120 11.76 -16.06 -3.89
N LYS A 121 11.92 -14.91 -4.57
CA LYS A 121 12.53 -13.74 -3.92
C LYS A 121 11.64 -13.29 -2.77
N SER A 122 12.26 -12.98 -1.63
CA SER A 122 11.58 -12.26 -0.54
C SER A 122 11.68 -10.75 -0.78
N GLY A 123 10.64 -10.02 -0.41
CA GLY A 123 10.59 -8.56 -0.51
C GLY A 123 9.63 -7.99 0.53
N ASP A 124 9.54 -6.66 0.56
CA ASP A 124 8.66 -5.94 1.47
C ASP A 124 7.24 -5.86 0.90
N PHE A 125 6.28 -6.35 1.67
CA PHE A 125 4.86 -6.28 1.36
C PHE A 125 4.30 -4.88 1.64
N PHE A 126 3.19 -4.57 1.00
CA PHE A 126 2.47 -3.30 1.12
C PHE A 126 3.34 -2.09 0.79
N SER A 127 4.28 -2.30 -0.13
CA SER A 127 5.12 -1.28 -0.72
C SER A 127 4.44 -0.70 -1.96
N ASP A 128 4.89 0.49 -2.38
CA ASP A 128 4.56 1.10 -3.66
C ASP A 128 3.05 1.37 -3.90
N ASP A 129 2.27 1.50 -2.83
CA ASP A 129 0.84 1.78 -2.88
C ASP A 129 0.05 0.74 -3.73
N ILE A 130 0.57 -0.48 -3.92
CA ILE A 130 -0.05 -1.50 -4.77
C ILE A 130 -1.43 -1.93 -4.24
N GLU A 131 -1.65 -1.85 -2.93
CA GLU A 131 -2.95 -2.16 -2.32
C GLU A 131 -4.07 -1.18 -2.74
N PHE A 132 -3.73 0.00 -3.27
CA PHE A 132 -4.75 0.95 -3.73
C PHE A 132 -5.45 0.52 -5.02
N PHE A 133 -4.90 -0.44 -5.77
CA PHE A 133 -5.59 -1.02 -6.93
C PHE A 133 -6.70 -2.00 -6.52
N VAL A 134 -6.74 -2.46 -5.27
CA VAL A 134 -7.67 -3.51 -4.85
C VAL A 134 -8.98 -2.90 -4.33
N PRO A 135 -10.15 -3.38 -4.80
CA PRO A 135 -11.47 -3.06 -4.25
C PRO A 135 -11.59 -3.22 -2.74
N PHE A 136 -12.38 -2.35 -2.11
CA PHE A 136 -12.65 -2.41 -0.67
C PHE A 136 -13.29 -3.74 -0.22
N ASP A 137 -14.10 -4.34 -1.09
CA ASP A 137 -14.89 -5.54 -0.87
C ASP A 137 -14.28 -6.81 -1.49
N ALA A 138 -12.96 -6.81 -1.76
CA ALA A 138 -12.27 -7.99 -2.24
C ALA A 138 -12.44 -9.17 -1.26
N THR A 139 -12.68 -10.37 -1.82
CA THR A 139 -12.84 -11.65 -1.10
C THR A 139 -11.51 -12.16 -0.55
N PHE A 140 -10.40 -11.93 -1.25
CA PHE A 140 -9.06 -12.26 -0.79
C PHE A 140 -8.02 -11.31 -1.39
N TYR A 141 -6.84 -11.29 -0.78
CA TYR A 141 -5.68 -10.52 -1.19
C TYR A 141 -4.46 -11.44 -1.17
N LEU A 142 -3.76 -11.52 -2.30
CA LEU A 142 -2.53 -12.27 -2.47
C LEU A 142 -1.47 -11.33 -3.03
N GLU A 143 -0.39 -11.09 -2.29
CA GLU A 143 0.74 -10.29 -2.76
C GLU A 143 2.02 -11.12 -2.71
N GLY A 144 2.89 -10.96 -3.69
CA GLY A 144 4.14 -11.69 -3.78
C GLY A 144 5.22 -10.91 -4.50
N ASN A 145 6.45 -11.38 -4.35
CA ASN A 145 7.66 -10.70 -4.83
C ASN A 145 8.37 -11.41 -5.99
N ASP A 146 7.80 -12.52 -6.49
CA ASP A 146 8.32 -13.23 -7.65
C ASP A 146 7.20 -13.90 -8.46
N PHE A 147 6.47 -13.13 -9.28
CA PHE A 147 5.38 -13.68 -10.08
C PHE A 147 5.86 -14.84 -10.97
N ASN A 148 7.00 -14.70 -11.63
CA ASN A 148 7.53 -15.73 -12.52
C ASN A 148 7.71 -17.09 -11.86
N LYS A 149 8.08 -17.10 -10.57
CA LYS A 149 8.19 -18.35 -9.82
C LYS A 149 6.86 -18.84 -9.28
N ILE A 150 5.94 -17.97 -8.84
CA ILE A 150 4.67 -18.45 -8.27
C ILE A 150 3.83 -19.23 -9.30
N ILE A 151 3.85 -18.83 -10.57
CA ILE A 151 3.06 -19.51 -11.61
C ILE A 151 3.51 -20.96 -11.80
N ASN A 152 4.80 -21.24 -11.63
CA ASN A 152 5.35 -22.60 -11.81
C ASN A 152 4.78 -23.61 -10.81
N TYR A 153 4.19 -23.11 -9.73
CA TYR A 153 3.56 -23.91 -8.70
C TYR A 153 2.07 -24.18 -8.95
N THR A 154 1.51 -23.59 -10.00
CA THR A 154 0.10 -23.75 -10.35
C THR A 154 -0.06 -24.77 -11.47
N ASP A 155 -1.02 -25.68 -11.29
CA ASP A 155 -1.41 -26.66 -12.30
C ASP A 155 -2.38 -26.03 -13.32
N LEU A 156 -1.91 -24.95 -13.95
CA LEU A 156 -2.64 -24.28 -15.02
C LEU A 156 -2.51 -25.05 -16.34
N ASP A 157 -2.18 -26.35 -16.38
CA ASP A 157 -1.76 -27.07 -17.61
C ASP A 157 -2.74 -26.95 -18.80
N ASN A 158 -4.02 -26.62 -18.57
CA ASN A 158 -4.99 -26.33 -19.64
C ASN A 158 -4.99 -24.86 -20.16
N ASN A 159 -4.23 -23.96 -19.52
CA ASN A 159 -4.11 -22.52 -19.82
C ASN A 159 -2.68 -21.97 -19.65
N LYS A 160 -1.67 -22.84 -19.40
CA LYS A 160 -0.26 -22.45 -19.22
C LYS A 160 0.25 -21.70 -20.45
N GLU A 161 -0.14 -22.10 -21.65
CA GLU A 161 0.26 -21.39 -22.88
C GLU A 161 -0.26 -19.95 -22.96
N SER A 162 -1.35 -19.62 -22.28
CA SER A 162 -1.92 -18.27 -22.28
C SER A 162 -1.28 -17.40 -21.21
N ILE A 163 -1.39 -17.70 -19.91
CA ILE A 163 -0.97 -16.76 -18.86
C ILE A 163 0.57 -16.78 -18.62
N ALA A 164 1.22 -17.95 -18.78
CA ALA A 164 2.67 -18.08 -18.58
C ALA A 164 3.49 -17.43 -19.70
N ALA A 165 3.05 -17.59 -20.95
CA ALA A 165 3.73 -17.03 -22.11
C ALA A 165 3.63 -15.50 -22.16
N ILE A 166 2.64 -14.92 -21.47
CA ILE A 166 2.29 -13.51 -21.49
C ILE A 166 3.16 -12.66 -20.54
N ILE A 167 3.77 -13.24 -19.49
CA ILE A 167 4.18 -12.42 -18.32
C ILE A 167 5.69 -12.47 -17.98
N SER A 168 6.48 -13.44 -18.46
CA SER A 168 7.74 -13.71 -17.75
C SER A 168 8.96 -12.81 -18.02
N SER A 169 9.05 -12.06 -19.13
CA SER A 169 10.19 -11.17 -19.37
C SER A 169 10.00 -9.76 -18.81
N ASP A 170 8.79 -9.22 -18.91
CA ASP A 170 8.56 -7.78 -18.78
C ASP A 170 7.95 -7.40 -17.43
N ILE A 171 7.45 -8.38 -16.68
CA ILE A 171 6.96 -8.18 -15.32
C ILE A 171 8.12 -8.32 -14.33
N SER A 172 8.22 -7.32 -13.46
CA SER A 172 9.08 -7.32 -12.29
C SER A 172 8.43 -8.14 -11.17
N GLY A 173 9.25 -8.65 -10.24
CA GLY A 173 8.82 -9.68 -9.30
C GLY A 173 7.58 -9.35 -8.46
N HIS A 174 7.32 -8.07 -8.16
CA HIS A 174 6.24 -7.66 -7.26
C HIS A 174 4.86 -7.66 -7.95
N PHE A 175 3.89 -8.30 -7.33
CA PHE A 175 2.54 -8.43 -7.87
C PHE A 175 1.49 -8.52 -6.77
N ILE A 176 0.25 -8.27 -7.18
CA ILE A 176 -0.94 -8.56 -6.40
C ILE A 176 -2.00 -9.27 -7.25
N VAL A 177 -2.68 -10.24 -6.65
CA VAL A 177 -3.88 -10.89 -7.18
C VAL A 177 -4.97 -10.81 -6.12
N PHE A 178 -6.19 -10.50 -6.54
CA PHE A 178 -7.35 -10.50 -5.66
C PHE A 178 -8.55 -11.14 -6.34
N GLY A 179 -9.48 -11.62 -5.53
CA GLY A 179 -10.79 -12.08 -5.98
C GLY A 179 -11.86 -11.13 -5.49
N LYS A 180 -12.89 -10.89 -6.30
CA LYS A 180 -14.10 -10.16 -5.91
C LYS A 180 -15.34 -11.00 -6.21
N ASN A 181 -16.24 -11.10 -5.24
CA ASN A 181 -17.51 -11.80 -5.45
C ASN A 181 -18.49 -10.88 -6.19
N VAL A 182 -18.84 -11.25 -7.42
CA VAL A 182 -19.86 -10.58 -8.22
C VAL A 182 -20.98 -11.59 -8.48
N GLN A 183 -22.15 -11.33 -7.90
CA GLN A 183 -23.36 -12.17 -8.06
C GLN A 183 -23.15 -13.66 -7.73
N GLY A 184 -22.31 -13.97 -6.74
CA GLY A 184 -22.02 -15.34 -6.32
C GLY A 184 -20.83 -15.99 -7.03
N THR A 185 -20.24 -15.32 -8.02
CA THR A 185 -19.06 -15.78 -8.75
C THR A 185 -17.83 -14.98 -8.32
N ILE A 186 -16.72 -15.67 -8.00
CA ILE A 186 -15.45 -14.99 -7.71
C ILE A 186 -14.76 -14.66 -9.04
N LEU A 187 -14.61 -13.36 -9.30
CA LEU A 187 -13.85 -12.82 -10.41
C LEU A 187 -12.43 -12.47 -9.95
N TYR A 188 -11.43 -12.83 -10.74
CA TYR A 188 -10.01 -12.66 -10.40
C TYR A 188 -9.39 -11.51 -11.19
N ALA A 189 -8.64 -10.64 -10.51
CA ALA A 189 -7.91 -9.54 -11.14
C ALA A 189 -6.54 -9.37 -10.48
N GLY A 190 -5.63 -8.63 -11.11
CA GLY A 190 -4.30 -8.41 -10.59
C GLY A 190 -3.62 -7.14 -11.11
N ALA A 191 -2.65 -6.67 -10.32
CA ALA A 191 -1.72 -5.62 -10.71
C ALA A 191 -0.28 -6.17 -10.63
N PHE A 192 0.49 -5.94 -11.67
CA PHE A 192 1.81 -6.54 -11.85
C PHE A 192 2.81 -5.43 -12.13
N LEU A 193 3.83 -5.28 -11.29
CA LEU A 193 4.82 -4.23 -11.47
C LEU A 193 5.64 -4.54 -12.71
N LEU A 194 5.74 -3.63 -13.67
CA LEU A 194 6.53 -3.77 -14.89
C LEU A 194 8.02 -3.57 -14.57
N ARG A 195 8.87 -4.37 -15.21
CA ARG A 195 10.34 -4.21 -15.13
C ARG A 195 10.82 -2.98 -15.88
N ASP A 196 10.25 -2.76 -17.05
CA ASP A 196 10.56 -1.62 -17.92
C ASP A 196 9.28 -1.14 -18.58
N LYS A 197 8.66 -0.13 -17.98
CA LYS A 197 7.41 0.44 -18.48
C LYS A 197 7.57 1.03 -19.87
N ASP A 198 8.68 1.71 -20.13
CA ASP A 198 8.88 2.48 -21.36
C ASP A 198 9.06 1.56 -22.57
N ASN A 199 9.61 0.37 -22.35
CA ASN A 199 9.77 -0.66 -23.38
C ASN A 199 8.64 -1.69 -23.42
N PHE A 200 7.70 -1.66 -22.46
CA PHE A 200 6.58 -2.58 -22.44
C PHE A 200 5.52 -2.22 -23.47
N ASN A 201 5.31 -3.10 -24.46
CA ASN A 201 4.26 -2.95 -25.45
C ASN A 201 3.02 -3.76 -25.06
N LEU A 202 1.98 -3.07 -24.59
CA LEU A 202 0.71 -3.68 -24.20
C LEU A 202 0.04 -4.47 -25.34
N GLU A 203 0.24 -4.08 -26.60
CA GLU A 203 -0.35 -4.77 -27.77
C GLU A 203 0.27 -6.14 -28.02
N ASN A 204 1.52 -6.34 -27.61
CA ASN A 204 2.17 -7.65 -27.70
C ASN A 204 1.57 -8.68 -26.73
N LEU A 205 0.82 -8.20 -25.72
CA LEU A 205 0.20 -9.02 -24.70
C LEU A 205 -1.09 -9.70 -25.22
N LYS A 206 -1.00 -10.92 -25.74
CA LYS A 206 -2.17 -11.63 -26.28
C LYS A 206 -3.02 -12.30 -25.20
N LEU A 207 -3.95 -11.58 -24.59
CA LEU A 207 -4.98 -12.15 -23.72
C LEU A 207 -6.22 -12.57 -24.54
N SER A 208 -7.03 -13.50 -24.03
CA SER A 208 -8.35 -13.73 -24.62
C SER A 208 -9.22 -12.48 -24.49
N ASP A 209 -10.15 -12.28 -25.44
CA ASP A 209 -10.95 -11.04 -25.58
C ASP A 209 -11.78 -10.68 -24.33
N GLU A 210 -12.03 -11.66 -23.47
CA GLU A 210 -12.73 -11.52 -22.20
C GLU A 210 -11.93 -10.66 -21.22
N TRP A 211 -10.60 -10.82 -21.19
CA TRP A 211 -9.75 -10.06 -20.27
C TRP A 211 -9.50 -8.64 -20.77
N LYS A 212 -9.54 -7.70 -19.82
CA LYS A 212 -9.19 -6.30 -20.01
C LYS A 212 -7.82 -6.04 -19.38
N LYS A 213 -7.06 -5.17 -20.04
CA LYS A 213 -5.68 -4.85 -19.69
C LYS A 213 -5.40 -3.37 -19.91
N ILE A 214 -4.60 -2.77 -19.04
CA ILE A 214 -4.12 -1.38 -19.19
C ILE A 214 -2.82 -1.21 -18.40
N THR A 215 -1.99 -0.27 -18.80
CA THR A 215 -0.84 0.17 -18.02
C THR A 215 -1.14 1.47 -17.28
N VAL A 216 -0.87 1.49 -15.97
CA VAL A 216 -1.05 2.68 -15.12
C VAL A 216 0.13 2.78 -14.16
N ASP A 217 0.70 3.98 -14.05
CA ASP A 217 1.99 4.17 -13.37
C ASP A 217 3.00 3.14 -13.89
N ASN A 218 3.62 2.33 -13.03
CA ASN A 218 4.53 1.26 -13.44
C ASN A 218 3.88 -0.13 -13.44
N TYR A 219 2.54 -0.21 -13.42
CA TYR A 219 1.82 -1.48 -13.29
C TYR A 219 1.08 -1.84 -14.57
N LEU A 220 1.09 -3.13 -14.90
CA LEU A 220 0.12 -3.77 -15.77
C LEU A 220 -1.06 -4.22 -14.92
N LEU A 221 -2.25 -3.73 -15.24
CA LEU A 221 -3.50 -4.17 -14.63
C LEU A 221 -4.19 -5.16 -15.56
N ILE A 222 -4.65 -6.28 -15.01
CA ILE A 222 -5.40 -7.32 -15.74
C ILE A 222 -6.68 -7.63 -14.96
N ALA A 223 -7.82 -7.61 -15.65
CA ALA A 223 -9.14 -7.82 -15.06
C ALA A 223 -10.05 -8.62 -16.01
N PRO A 224 -11.08 -9.31 -15.50
CA PRO A 224 -11.91 -10.20 -16.32
C PRO A 224 -13.03 -9.45 -17.06
N ASN A 225 -13.24 -8.16 -16.77
CA ASN A 225 -14.16 -7.29 -17.49
C ASN A 225 -13.80 -5.81 -17.23
N GLN A 226 -14.49 -4.90 -17.93
CA GLN A 226 -14.22 -3.47 -17.82
C GLN A 226 -14.65 -2.89 -16.46
N GLU A 227 -15.72 -3.41 -15.86
CA GLU A 227 -16.25 -2.94 -14.58
C GLU A 227 -15.21 -3.07 -13.45
N ILE A 228 -14.60 -4.26 -13.31
CA ILE A 228 -13.54 -4.51 -12.33
C ILE A 228 -12.32 -3.63 -12.64
N LEU A 229 -11.97 -3.47 -13.91
CA LEU A 229 -10.83 -2.64 -14.28
C LEU A 229 -11.04 -1.17 -13.90
N ASP A 230 -12.21 -0.62 -14.22
CA ASP A 230 -12.56 0.76 -13.87
C ASP A 230 -12.55 0.96 -12.36
N GLU A 231 -13.04 -0.02 -11.59
CA GLU A 231 -13.00 0.03 -10.13
C GLU A 231 -11.55 0.08 -9.60
N MET A 232 -10.63 -0.72 -10.16
CA MET A 232 -9.20 -0.65 -9.80
C MET A 232 -8.61 0.74 -10.05
N LEU A 233 -8.97 1.38 -11.17
CA LEU A 233 -8.50 2.73 -11.55
C LEU A 233 -9.06 3.80 -10.60
N ILE A 234 -10.35 3.74 -10.30
CA ILE A 234 -11.04 4.66 -9.39
C ILE A 234 -10.48 4.54 -7.97
N ASN A 235 -10.21 3.33 -7.49
CA ASN A 235 -9.59 3.09 -6.20
C ASN A 235 -8.16 3.64 -6.14
N LYS A 236 -7.35 3.43 -7.18
CA LYS A 236 -6.00 4.00 -7.28
C LYS A 236 -6.03 5.53 -7.31
N ALA A 237 -7.00 6.12 -7.98
CA ALA A 237 -7.24 7.56 -7.99
C ALA A 237 -7.73 8.11 -6.63
N LYS A 238 -7.96 7.24 -5.64
CA LYS A 238 -8.46 7.56 -4.29
C LYS A 238 -9.82 8.27 -4.31
N THR A 239 -10.60 8.06 -5.37
CA THR A 239 -11.97 8.58 -5.49
C THR A 239 -12.99 7.65 -4.87
N GLN A 240 -12.64 6.36 -4.71
CA GLN A 240 -13.37 5.38 -3.90
C GLN A 240 -12.45 4.69 -2.89
N LYS A 241 -13.05 3.94 -1.97
CA LYS A 241 -12.32 3.17 -0.96
C LYS A 241 -11.68 1.96 -1.62
N SER A 242 -10.37 1.82 -1.47
CA SER A 242 -9.63 0.59 -1.73
C SER A 242 -9.58 -0.34 -0.50
N ILE A 243 -9.01 -1.54 -0.65
CA ILE A 243 -8.77 -2.49 0.44
C ILE A 243 -7.95 -1.89 1.58
N TYR A 244 -7.08 -0.90 1.29
CA TYR A 244 -6.33 -0.15 2.32
C TYR A 244 -7.27 0.44 3.39
N HIS A 245 -8.47 0.84 2.98
CA HIS A 245 -9.48 1.42 3.88
C HIS A 245 -10.34 0.37 4.60
N ASN A 246 -10.17 -0.92 4.29
CA ASN A 246 -10.90 -2.02 4.91
C ASN A 246 -10.35 -2.29 6.33
N PRO A 247 -11.18 -2.23 7.40
CA PRO A 247 -10.73 -2.47 8.77
C PRO A 247 -10.16 -3.88 9.00
N LYS A 248 -10.72 -4.90 8.33
CA LYS A 248 -10.23 -6.28 8.41
C LYS A 248 -8.83 -6.37 7.81
N PHE A 249 -8.62 -5.78 6.62
CA PHE A 249 -7.29 -5.67 6.00
C PHE A 249 -6.27 -4.98 6.92
N SER A 250 -6.61 -3.80 7.46
CA SER A 250 -5.72 -3.05 8.35
C SER A 250 -5.34 -3.84 9.61
N SER A 251 -6.31 -4.55 10.20
CA SER A 251 -6.09 -5.41 11.37
C SER A 251 -5.14 -6.56 11.03
N MET A 252 -5.40 -7.29 9.93
CA MET A 252 -4.58 -8.41 9.48
C MET A 252 -3.15 -7.97 9.12
N LYS A 253 -3.00 -6.89 8.33
CA LYS A 253 -1.72 -6.27 7.96
C LYS A 253 -0.86 -5.93 9.17
N SER A 254 -1.46 -5.55 10.31
CA SER A 254 -0.72 -5.19 11.52
C SER A 254 -0.13 -6.39 12.30
N LEU A 255 -0.65 -7.59 12.03
CA LEU A 255 -0.30 -8.84 12.73
C LEU A 255 0.67 -9.71 11.94
N LEU A 256 0.74 -9.51 10.62
CA LEU A 256 1.60 -10.26 9.72
C LEU A 256 2.98 -9.63 9.60
N ASP A 257 3.95 -10.46 9.24
CA ASP A 257 5.28 -10.00 8.90
C ASP A 257 5.23 -9.15 7.61
N LYS A 258 6.01 -8.07 7.58
CA LYS A 258 6.01 -7.12 6.46
C LYS A 258 6.96 -7.52 5.33
N ASN A 259 7.75 -8.55 5.53
CA ASN A 259 8.67 -9.06 4.52
C ASN A 259 8.39 -10.54 4.27
N GLY A 260 8.66 -11.06 3.08
CA GLY A 260 8.51 -12.49 2.79
C GLY A 260 8.39 -12.79 1.31
N GLN A 261 8.13 -14.05 0.98
CA GLN A 261 7.95 -14.48 -0.40
C GLN A 261 6.54 -14.19 -0.92
N LEU A 262 5.55 -14.49 -0.08
CA LEU A 262 4.13 -14.40 -0.40
C LEU A 262 3.32 -14.11 0.86
N ILE A 263 2.31 -13.25 0.74
CA ILE A 263 1.36 -12.93 1.80
C ILE A 263 -0.05 -13.14 1.29
N PHE A 264 -0.88 -13.71 2.13
CA PHE A 264 -2.28 -13.97 1.81
C PHE A 264 -3.19 -13.51 2.95
N MET A 265 -4.33 -12.95 2.58
CA MET A 265 -5.40 -12.59 3.50
C MET A 265 -6.75 -12.93 2.88
N TYR A 266 -7.62 -13.58 3.65
CA TYR A 266 -8.96 -13.94 3.25
C TYR A 266 -10.01 -13.10 3.97
N PHE A 267 -10.89 -12.47 3.19
CA PHE A 267 -11.93 -11.57 3.69
C PHE A 267 -13.35 -12.11 3.53
N GLY A 268 -13.55 -13.11 2.66
CA GLY A 268 -14.86 -13.65 2.33
C GLY A 268 -15.68 -14.16 3.51
N ASP A 269 -16.98 -14.29 3.27
CA ASP A 269 -17.97 -14.73 4.27
C ASP A 269 -17.99 -16.26 4.46
N GLN A 270 -17.42 -17.02 3.51
CA GLN A 270 -17.31 -18.48 3.61
C GLN A 270 -16.16 -18.88 4.54
N LYS A 271 -16.07 -20.16 4.90
CA LYS A 271 -14.92 -20.64 5.69
C LYS A 271 -13.68 -20.62 4.82
N VAL A 272 -12.55 -20.20 5.39
CA VAL A 272 -11.26 -20.19 4.67
C VAL A 272 -10.89 -21.59 4.18
N ASP A 273 -11.21 -22.63 4.94
CA ASP A 273 -10.95 -24.03 4.57
C ASP A 273 -11.63 -24.40 3.24
N ASP A 274 -12.87 -23.94 3.02
CA ASP A 274 -13.61 -24.20 1.78
C ASP A 274 -12.94 -23.54 0.58
N PHE A 275 -12.45 -22.31 0.75
CA PHE A 275 -11.68 -21.60 -0.27
C PHE A 275 -10.33 -22.29 -0.54
N MET A 276 -9.63 -22.72 0.50
CA MET A 276 -8.32 -23.37 0.35
C MET A 276 -8.41 -24.76 -0.27
N LEU A 277 -9.51 -25.48 -0.05
CA LEU A 277 -9.79 -26.73 -0.78
C LEU A 277 -10.01 -26.49 -2.28
N LEU A 278 -10.58 -25.35 -2.68
CA LEU A 278 -10.65 -24.98 -4.09
C LEU A 278 -9.26 -24.71 -4.66
N VAL A 279 -8.42 -23.97 -3.92
CA VAL A 279 -7.03 -23.67 -4.32
C VAL A 279 -6.17 -24.95 -4.41
N TYR A 280 -6.40 -25.92 -3.54
CA TYR A 280 -5.70 -27.20 -3.51
C TYR A 280 -5.74 -27.93 -4.86
N ASN A 281 -6.85 -27.84 -5.58
CA ASN A 281 -7.02 -28.48 -6.89
C ASN A 281 -6.17 -27.86 -8.01
N TYR A 282 -5.59 -26.68 -7.79
CA TYR A 282 -4.79 -25.96 -8.77
C TYR A 282 -3.30 -25.97 -8.44
N ILE A 283 -2.85 -26.78 -7.48
CA ILE A 283 -1.46 -26.84 -7.05
C ILE A 283 -0.91 -28.23 -7.30
N SER A 284 0.18 -28.28 -8.07
CA SER A 284 0.90 -29.52 -8.39
C SER A 284 2.15 -29.73 -7.54
N ASP A 285 2.57 -28.72 -6.76
CA ASP A 285 3.80 -28.79 -5.98
C ASP A 285 3.58 -29.27 -4.54
N THR A 286 4.32 -30.32 -4.19
CA THR A 286 4.24 -30.99 -2.88
C THR A 286 4.60 -30.10 -1.68
N LYS A 287 5.44 -29.06 -1.85
CA LYS A 287 5.73 -28.13 -0.74
C LYS A 287 4.53 -27.22 -0.50
N LEU A 288 3.92 -26.69 -1.56
CA LEU A 288 2.72 -25.86 -1.44
C LEU A 288 1.50 -26.65 -0.98
N THR A 289 1.37 -27.92 -1.38
CA THR A 289 0.36 -28.83 -0.82
C THR A 289 0.47 -28.88 0.72
N LYS A 290 1.67 -29.11 1.25
CA LYS A 290 1.90 -29.13 2.71
C LYS A 290 1.61 -27.81 3.39
N VAL A 291 1.94 -26.69 2.73
CA VAL A 291 1.60 -25.34 3.22
C VAL A 291 0.09 -25.18 3.32
N ILE A 292 -0.66 -25.65 2.32
CA ILE A 292 -2.12 -25.61 2.34
C ILE A 292 -2.69 -26.54 3.42
N ASP A 293 -2.17 -27.75 3.59
CA ASP A 293 -2.57 -28.66 4.65
C ASP A 293 -2.39 -28.01 6.03
N GLU A 294 -1.28 -27.31 6.24
CA GLU A 294 -1.02 -26.56 7.46
C GLU A 294 -2.01 -25.40 7.64
N ILE A 295 -2.31 -24.66 6.57
CA ILE A 295 -3.28 -23.56 6.59
C ILE A 295 -4.69 -24.06 6.94
N ILE A 296 -5.15 -25.14 6.33
CA ILE A 296 -6.47 -25.74 6.60
C ILE A 296 -6.52 -26.29 8.03
N SER A 297 -5.48 -27.01 8.46
CA SER A 297 -5.43 -27.59 9.81
C SER A 297 -5.46 -26.53 10.91
N ASN A 298 -4.79 -25.41 10.69
CA ASN A 298 -4.74 -24.29 11.64
C ASN A 298 -5.82 -23.22 11.39
N LYS A 299 -6.63 -23.37 10.35
CA LYS A 299 -7.68 -22.41 9.93
C LYS A 299 -7.15 -21.00 9.75
N PHE A 300 -6.00 -20.87 9.11
CA PHE A 300 -5.38 -19.56 8.88
C PHE A 300 -6.14 -18.77 7.83
N ASP A 301 -6.85 -17.73 8.26
CA ASP A 301 -7.47 -16.71 7.41
C ASP A 301 -6.46 -15.70 6.83
N LYS A 302 -5.20 -15.79 7.26
CA LYS A 302 -4.08 -14.95 6.83
C LYS A 302 -2.75 -15.62 7.15
N PHE A 303 -1.75 -15.45 6.30
CA PHE A 303 -0.41 -15.98 6.54
C PHE A 303 0.65 -15.27 5.68
N VAL A 304 1.90 -15.44 6.09
CA VAL A 304 3.09 -15.06 5.31
C VAL A 304 3.97 -16.29 5.12
N LEU A 305 4.45 -16.50 3.90
CA LEU A 305 5.46 -17.50 3.57
C LEU A 305 6.86 -16.88 3.61
N LYS A 306 7.78 -17.54 4.31
CA LYS A 306 9.17 -17.11 4.48
C LYS A 306 10.16 -18.26 4.35
N ASN A 307 11.36 -17.93 3.85
CA ASN A 307 12.55 -18.77 3.96
C ASN A 307 13.11 -18.79 5.38
#